data_AF-A0A8T5I7N7-F1
#
_entry.id   AF-A0A8T5I7N7-F1
#
_cell.length_a   1.000
_cell.length_b   1.000
_cell.length_c   1.000
_cell.angle_alpha   90.00
_cell.angle_beta   90.00
_cell.angle_gamma   90.00
#
_symmetry.space_group_name_H-M   'P 1'
#
loop_
_entity.id
_entity.type
_entity.pdbx_description
1 polymer ?
#
loop_
_entity_poly.entity_id
_entity_poly.type
_entity_poly.pdbx_seq_one_letter_code
_entity_poly.pdbx_strand_id
1 'polypeptide(L)'
;MTVPFIEGSRVPSSMIASLGDFVTPGSPIQVPEETSLGQGIHDGPNGPIAFFSGTVTHSDGLISIMPNRPIINSPEVGDIVIGEVSRINSKTAEIKILHVENTDSGHRNLPALKQFADIYITELVDRFIPSAGDTMKIRDIIRAKIIGDDPILKASTKGDIRLGVILAICPSCGLDLIASKITPDFNVCCTRCDYSAYRVLSVDFGKGQESGSELDMVQLNRQGERWSPAAESILGHDGSRPYLSPLADFRRGTSHDIPANAIRNKQNSQSGNRVQRNMHSTTCTLCDSKTEVPFKPTPGKPIRCRDCMSKVKDGKASKEELANERKILMKARSESQESQGMKIFVASLSYEVTEDELRNVFSPYGNITDLHIANDRESGKSKGFAFITFENYKEGKNAINSLKNTELNGRKMSIQESNRDSSRNNRNRR
;
A
#
# COMPACT_ATOMS: atom_id res chain seq x y z
N MET A 1 23.31 67.50 -25.02
CA MET A 1 23.70 66.93 -23.71
C MET A 1 22.90 67.62 -22.62
N THR A 2 21.76 67.04 -22.24
CA THR A 2 20.96 67.48 -21.09
C THR A 2 20.17 66.27 -20.63
N VAL A 3 20.56 65.69 -19.49
CA VAL A 3 19.85 64.58 -18.84
C VAL A 3 19.22 65.15 -17.56
N PRO A 4 17.94 64.88 -17.26
CA PRO A 4 17.28 65.44 -16.08
C PRO A 4 17.75 64.73 -14.80
N PHE A 5 17.87 65.51 -13.72
CA PHE A 5 18.13 65.04 -12.37
C PHE A 5 16.81 64.74 -11.64
N ILE A 6 16.74 63.62 -10.94
CA ILE A 6 15.79 63.40 -9.85
C ILE A 6 16.61 62.97 -8.62
N GLU A 7 16.44 63.69 -7.51
CA GLU A 7 16.92 63.35 -6.15
C GLU A 7 18.43 63.07 -5.98
N GLY A 8 19.28 63.96 -6.51
CA GLY A 8 20.62 64.21 -5.94
C GLY A 8 21.65 63.07 -6.01
N SER A 9 21.34 61.95 -6.67
CA SER A 9 22.26 60.83 -6.86
C SER A 9 22.66 60.77 -8.33
N ARG A 10 23.97 60.70 -8.63
CA ARG A 10 24.43 60.35 -9.98
C ARG A 10 23.88 58.97 -10.30
N VAL A 11 22.87 58.87 -11.16
CA VAL A 11 22.57 57.60 -11.84
C VAL A 11 23.83 57.28 -12.64
N PRO A 12 24.55 56.19 -12.37
CA PRO A 12 25.69 55.84 -13.19
C PRO A 12 25.19 55.72 -14.63
N SER A 13 25.85 56.40 -15.57
CA SER A 13 25.73 56.11 -17.00
C SER A 13 25.70 54.60 -17.15
N SER A 14 24.66 54.06 -17.80
CA SER A 14 24.42 52.62 -17.98
C SER A 14 25.75 51.88 -18.13
N MET A 15 26.24 51.28 -17.04
CA MET A 15 27.54 50.62 -17.05
C MET A 15 27.38 49.41 -17.96
N ILE A 16 28.01 49.49 -19.14
CA ILE A 16 28.06 48.39 -20.08
C ILE A 16 29.09 47.42 -19.51
N ALA A 17 28.67 46.19 -19.22
CA ALA A 17 29.53 45.19 -18.62
C ALA A 17 30.55 44.66 -19.63
N SER A 18 31.78 44.44 -19.17
CA SER A 18 32.91 43.97 -19.95
C SER A 18 33.34 42.57 -19.52
N LEU A 19 34.35 41.98 -20.20
CA LEU A 19 34.82 40.63 -19.92
C LEU A 19 35.33 40.51 -18.47
N GLY A 20 34.87 39.47 -17.76
CA GLY A 20 35.20 39.22 -16.35
C GLY A 20 34.28 39.90 -15.34
N ASP A 21 33.42 40.82 -15.78
CA ASP A 21 32.47 41.48 -14.88
C ASP A 21 31.32 40.53 -14.48
N PHE A 22 30.87 40.68 -13.24
CA PHE A 22 29.65 40.03 -12.78
C PHE A 22 28.42 40.82 -13.25
N VAL A 23 27.54 40.15 -13.98
CA VAL A 23 26.32 40.74 -14.54
C VAL A 23 25.08 40.18 -13.86
N THR A 24 24.05 41.01 -13.77
CA THR A 24 22.70 40.61 -13.38
C THR A 24 21.76 40.61 -14.58
N PRO A 25 20.65 39.86 -14.55
CA PRO A 25 19.65 39.91 -15.62
C PRO A 25 19.25 41.35 -15.97
N GLY A 26 19.27 41.69 -17.26
CA GLY A 26 19.00 43.04 -17.78
C GLY A 26 20.22 43.95 -17.92
N SER A 27 21.41 43.53 -17.51
CA SER A 27 22.64 44.33 -17.68
C SER A 27 23.06 44.33 -19.16
N PRO A 28 23.37 45.50 -19.76
CA PRO A 28 23.88 45.56 -21.13
C PRO A 28 25.33 45.05 -21.18
N ILE A 29 25.68 44.30 -22.22
CA ILE A 29 27.01 43.69 -22.39
C ILE A 29 27.71 44.33 -23.59
N GLN A 30 29.00 44.64 -23.46
CA GLN A 30 29.80 45.09 -24.58
C GLN A 30 30.26 43.88 -25.39
N VAL A 31 29.87 43.84 -26.67
CA VAL A 31 30.30 42.79 -27.60
C VAL A 31 31.37 43.39 -28.52
N PRO A 32 32.62 42.91 -28.51
CA PRO A 32 33.64 43.30 -29.47
C PRO A 32 33.22 42.91 -30.90
N GLU A 33 33.59 43.74 -31.86
CA GLU A 33 33.43 43.43 -33.29
C GLU A 33 34.14 42.09 -33.59
N GLU A 34 33.46 41.18 -34.30
CA GLU A 34 33.87 39.78 -34.60
C GLU A 34 33.51 38.68 -33.59
N THR A 35 32.70 38.97 -32.55
CA THR A 35 32.32 37.94 -31.57
C THR A 35 30.86 37.51 -31.67
N SER A 36 30.60 36.20 -31.57
CA SER A 36 29.25 35.63 -31.58
C SER A 36 28.62 35.58 -30.18
N LEU A 37 27.29 35.69 -30.12
CA LEU A 37 26.54 35.65 -28.86
C LEU A 37 26.39 34.21 -28.38
N GLY A 38 26.82 33.96 -27.16
CA GLY A 38 26.75 32.66 -26.50
C GLY A 38 25.62 32.52 -25.50
N GLN A 39 25.73 31.48 -24.68
CA GLN A 39 24.71 31.13 -23.70
C GLN A 39 24.54 32.22 -22.64
N GLY A 40 23.28 32.54 -22.33
CA GLY A 40 22.92 33.51 -21.30
C GLY A 40 22.82 34.96 -21.79
N ILE A 41 23.04 35.23 -23.08
CA ILE A 41 22.89 36.56 -23.67
C ILE A 41 21.70 36.55 -24.64
N HIS A 42 20.86 37.58 -24.55
CA HIS A 42 19.75 37.79 -25.47
C HIS A 42 20.00 39.04 -26.30
N ASP A 43 19.87 38.92 -27.62
CA ASP A 43 19.97 40.07 -28.52
C ASP A 43 18.64 40.84 -28.54
N GLY A 44 18.62 41.99 -27.88
CA GLY A 44 17.44 42.84 -27.78
C GLY A 44 17.46 43.98 -28.81
N PRO A 45 16.35 44.72 -28.97
CA PRO A 45 16.28 45.87 -29.86
C PRO A 45 17.25 47.01 -29.50
N ASN A 46 17.74 47.04 -28.25
CA ASN A 46 18.69 48.02 -27.75
C ASN A 46 20.11 47.44 -27.56
N GLY A 47 20.38 46.27 -28.16
CA GLY A 47 21.66 45.56 -28.07
C GLY A 47 21.62 44.33 -27.14
N PRO A 48 22.77 43.65 -26.99
CA PRO A 48 22.89 42.41 -26.24
C PRO A 48 22.79 42.65 -24.74
N ILE A 49 21.90 41.91 -24.09
CA ILE A 49 21.61 41.99 -22.66
C ILE A 49 21.78 40.64 -21.97
N ALA A 50 22.23 40.68 -20.71
CA ALA A 50 22.33 39.50 -19.87
C ALA A 50 20.95 38.92 -19.52
N PHE A 51 20.75 37.62 -19.70
CA PHE A 51 19.51 36.92 -19.33
C PHE A 51 19.59 36.30 -17.92
N PHE A 52 20.79 35.90 -17.48
CA PHE A 52 21.03 35.31 -16.15
C PHE A 52 22.16 36.03 -15.40
N SER A 53 22.27 35.76 -14.10
CA SER A 53 23.37 36.28 -13.30
C SER A 53 24.61 35.39 -13.40
N GLY A 54 25.77 35.99 -13.59
CA GLY A 54 27.03 35.25 -13.78
C GLY A 54 28.18 36.15 -14.16
N THR A 55 29.32 35.56 -14.45
CA THR A 55 30.52 36.27 -14.92
C THR A 55 30.60 36.18 -16.44
N VAL A 56 30.87 37.30 -17.11
CA VAL A 56 31.03 37.32 -18.56
C VAL A 56 32.36 36.67 -18.93
N THR A 57 32.32 35.60 -19.71
CA THR A 57 33.48 34.84 -20.18
C THR A 57 33.54 34.85 -21.70
N HIS A 58 34.76 34.88 -22.24
CA HIS A 58 35.00 34.76 -23.67
C HIS A 58 35.79 33.49 -23.95
N SER A 59 35.18 32.58 -24.71
CA SER A 59 35.78 31.31 -25.11
C SER A 59 35.56 31.12 -26.60
N ASP A 60 36.64 30.92 -27.37
CA ASP A 60 36.62 30.56 -28.80
C ASP A 60 35.77 31.49 -29.70
N GLY A 61 35.82 32.80 -29.49
CA GLY A 61 35.06 33.78 -30.31
C GLY A 61 33.57 33.87 -29.96
N LEU A 62 33.20 33.37 -28.77
CA LEU A 62 31.84 33.34 -28.27
C LEU A 62 31.79 33.96 -26.86
N ILE A 63 30.96 34.98 -26.66
CA ILE A 63 30.75 35.59 -25.34
C ILE A 63 29.60 34.88 -24.66
N SER A 64 29.87 34.25 -23.53
CA SER A 64 28.89 33.57 -22.72
C SER A 64 28.87 34.13 -21.30
N ILE A 65 27.75 33.97 -20.62
CA ILE A 65 27.67 34.26 -19.19
C ILE A 65 27.78 32.94 -18.45
N MET A 66 28.88 32.76 -17.72
CA MET A 66 29.05 31.61 -16.85
C MET A 66 28.31 31.87 -15.54
N PRO A 67 27.22 31.13 -15.23
CA PRO A 67 26.49 31.34 -13.99
C PRO A 67 27.30 30.83 -12.80
N ASN A 68 27.20 31.52 -11.67
CA ASN A 68 27.82 31.07 -10.41
C ASN A 68 27.06 29.87 -9.78
N ARG A 69 25.97 29.43 -10.42
CA ARG A 69 25.20 28.23 -10.05
C ARG A 69 25.25 27.25 -11.21
N PRO A 70 25.24 25.93 -10.95
CA PRO A 70 25.16 24.93 -12.00
C PRO A 70 24.00 25.20 -12.95
N ILE A 71 24.27 25.08 -14.25
CA ILE A 71 23.28 25.22 -15.31
C ILE A 71 22.21 24.12 -15.14
N ILE A 72 21.01 24.37 -15.64
CA ILE A 72 19.97 23.33 -15.68
C ILE A 72 20.45 22.22 -16.62
N ASN A 73 20.48 20.98 -16.14
CA ASN A 73 20.86 19.84 -16.97
C ASN A 73 19.80 19.63 -18.05
N SER A 74 20.22 19.73 -19.30
CA SER A 74 19.39 19.50 -20.48
C SER A 74 20.04 18.35 -21.22
N PRO A 75 19.43 17.15 -21.27
CA PRO A 75 20.02 16.01 -21.95
C PRO A 75 20.12 16.30 -23.46
N GLU A 76 21.29 15.96 -24.02
CA GLU A 76 21.62 16.06 -25.43
C GLU A 76 21.85 14.67 -26.03
N VAL A 77 21.86 14.61 -27.36
CA VAL A 77 22.12 13.36 -28.08
C VAL A 77 23.54 12.88 -27.77
N GLY A 78 23.66 11.64 -27.31
CA GLY A 78 24.92 11.03 -26.88
C GLY A 78 25.10 10.95 -25.38
N ASP A 79 24.31 11.69 -24.59
CA ASP A 79 24.40 11.66 -23.14
C ASP A 79 23.95 10.33 -22.55
N ILE A 80 24.61 9.93 -21.46
CA ILE A 80 24.22 8.79 -20.65
C ILE A 80 23.37 9.30 -19.49
N VAL A 81 22.18 8.74 -19.35
CA VAL A 81 21.19 9.12 -18.34
C VAL A 81 20.81 7.94 -17.47
N ILE A 82 20.54 8.23 -16.21
CA ILE A 82 19.89 7.31 -15.27
C ILE A 82 18.42 7.72 -15.17
N GLY A 83 17.52 6.77 -15.38
CA GLY A 83 16.09 6.98 -15.31
C GLY A 83 15.35 5.86 -14.60
N GLU A 84 14.17 6.19 -14.09
CA GLU A 84 13.20 5.22 -13.57
C GLU A 84 12.16 4.90 -14.64
N VAL A 85 11.83 3.63 -14.85
CA VAL A 85 10.78 3.24 -15.77
C VAL A 85 9.42 3.69 -15.23
N SER A 86 8.79 4.67 -15.89
CA SER A 86 7.54 5.29 -15.46
C SER A 86 6.34 4.55 -16.05
N ARG A 87 6.37 4.29 -17.36
CA ARG A 87 5.30 3.57 -18.05
C ARG A 87 5.88 2.61 -19.07
N ILE A 88 5.14 1.54 -19.32
CA ILE A 88 5.51 0.54 -20.31
C ILE A 88 4.34 0.43 -21.26
N ASN A 89 4.63 0.36 -22.55
CA ASN A 89 3.73 -0.02 -23.62
C ASN A 89 4.19 -1.34 -24.23
N SER A 90 3.44 -1.87 -25.19
CA SER A 90 3.84 -3.11 -25.87
C SER A 90 5.16 -2.95 -26.63
N LYS A 91 5.34 -1.81 -27.31
CA LYS A 91 6.50 -1.54 -28.19
C LYS A 91 7.48 -0.48 -27.65
N THR A 92 7.06 0.30 -26.66
CA THR A 92 7.87 1.39 -26.09
C THR A 92 7.85 1.33 -24.58
N ALA A 93 8.91 1.83 -23.94
CA ALA A 93 8.96 2.08 -22.51
C ALA A 93 9.30 3.56 -22.28
N GLU A 94 8.49 4.24 -21.48
CA GLU A 94 8.68 5.64 -21.09
C GLU A 94 9.46 5.65 -19.78
N ILE A 95 10.65 6.25 -19.80
CA ILE A 95 11.52 6.42 -18.65
C ILE A 95 11.54 7.86 -18.19
N LYS A 96 11.49 8.06 -16.88
CA LYS A 96 11.65 9.35 -16.23
C LYS A 96 13.12 9.54 -15.88
N ILE A 97 13.77 10.49 -16.54
CA ILE A 97 15.19 10.79 -16.30
C ILE A 97 15.33 11.41 -14.91
N LEU A 98 16.21 10.82 -14.10
CA LEU A 98 16.54 11.28 -12.76
C LEU A 98 17.87 12.04 -12.74
N HIS A 99 18.84 11.58 -13.54
CA HIS A 99 20.19 12.11 -13.54
C HIS A 99 20.86 11.94 -14.92
N VAL A 100 21.77 12.85 -15.26
CA VAL A 100 22.62 12.80 -16.47
C VAL A 100 24.06 12.62 -15.99
N GLU A 101 24.71 11.51 -16.35
CA GLU A 101 26.02 11.13 -15.78
C GLU A 101 27.18 11.94 -16.36
N ASN A 102 27.12 12.32 -17.64
CA ASN A 102 28.25 12.91 -18.36
C ASN A 102 28.39 14.43 -18.15
N THR A 103 27.55 15.05 -17.32
CA THR A 103 27.58 16.52 -17.13
C THR A 103 28.09 16.89 -15.75
N ASP A 104 29.16 17.68 -15.70
CA ASP A 104 29.74 18.25 -14.47
C ASP A 104 28.82 19.29 -13.80
N SER A 105 27.66 19.59 -14.39
CA SER A 105 26.71 20.63 -13.98
C SER A 105 25.85 20.27 -12.75
N GLY A 106 26.29 19.34 -11.90
CA GLY A 106 25.68 19.07 -10.60
C GLY A 106 24.30 18.40 -10.64
N HIS A 107 23.65 18.34 -9.47
CA HIS A 107 22.43 17.56 -9.21
C HIS A 107 21.12 18.34 -9.45
N ARG A 108 21.10 19.27 -10.42
CA ARG A 108 19.88 20.05 -10.70
C ARG A 108 18.82 19.23 -11.45
N ASN A 109 17.56 19.49 -11.11
CA ASN A 109 16.41 18.85 -11.75
C ASN A 109 16.33 19.19 -13.24
N LEU A 110 15.95 18.20 -14.04
CA LEU A 110 15.72 18.36 -15.47
C LEU A 110 14.46 19.21 -15.75
N PRO A 111 14.42 19.95 -16.88
CA PRO A 111 13.21 20.60 -17.36
C PRO A 111 12.07 19.60 -17.57
N ALA A 112 10.83 20.00 -17.25
CA ALA A 112 9.66 19.13 -17.40
C ALA A 112 9.48 18.57 -18.84
N LEU A 113 9.85 19.36 -19.85
CA LEU A 113 9.78 18.96 -21.26
C LEU A 113 10.79 17.87 -21.64
N LYS A 114 11.92 17.81 -20.93
CA LYS A 114 13.01 16.85 -21.17
C LYS A 114 13.12 15.81 -20.04
N GLN A 115 12.06 15.66 -19.26
CA GLN A 115 12.04 14.76 -18.10
C GLN A 115 11.78 13.31 -18.49
N PHE A 116 11.16 13.07 -19.63
CA PHE A 116 10.79 11.73 -20.09
C PHE A 116 11.47 11.40 -21.41
N ALA A 117 11.90 10.15 -21.55
CA ALA A 117 12.45 9.60 -22.78
C ALA A 117 11.81 8.25 -23.09
N ASP A 118 11.62 7.97 -24.38
CA ASP A 118 11.06 6.72 -24.86
C ASP A 118 12.17 5.78 -25.35
N ILE A 119 12.09 4.52 -24.94
CA ILE A 119 12.93 3.43 -25.43
C ILE A 119 12.07 2.49 -26.25
N TYR A 120 12.43 2.29 -27.51
CA TYR A 120 11.75 1.34 -28.39
C TYR A 120 12.25 -0.08 -28.14
N ILE A 121 11.40 -1.07 -28.40
CA ILE A 121 11.75 -2.48 -28.21
C ILE A 121 12.98 -2.92 -29.03
N THR A 122 13.19 -2.30 -30.19
CA THR A 122 14.34 -2.52 -31.07
C THR A 122 15.64 -1.95 -30.50
N GLU A 123 15.55 -1.06 -29.52
CA GLU A 123 16.66 -0.34 -28.88
C GLU A 123 17.00 -0.89 -27.49
N LEU A 124 16.39 -2.01 -27.09
CA LEU A 124 16.61 -2.62 -25.77
C LEU A 124 17.83 -3.55 -25.77
N VAL A 125 17.74 -4.67 -26.49
CA VAL A 125 18.80 -5.69 -26.59
C VAL A 125 18.79 -6.30 -27.98
N ASP A 126 19.94 -6.80 -28.42
CA ASP A 126 20.09 -7.61 -29.63
C ASP A 126 19.58 -9.04 -29.43
N ARG A 127 18.35 -9.18 -28.91
CA ARG A 127 17.62 -10.45 -28.77
C ARG A 127 16.17 -10.16 -29.14
N PHE A 128 15.52 -11.06 -29.86
CA PHE A 128 14.12 -10.85 -30.23
C PHE A 128 13.24 -10.83 -28.97
N ILE A 129 12.62 -9.69 -28.67
CA ILE A 129 11.76 -9.51 -27.50
C ILE A 129 10.35 -9.19 -28.03
N PRO A 130 9.30 -9.90 -27.59
CA PRO A 130 7.92 -9.64 -28.03
C PRO A 130 7.32 -8.35 -27.46
N SER A 131 7.65 -8.02 -26.21
CA SER A 131 7.14 -6.85 -25.49
C SER A 131 8.21 -6.16 -24.65
N ALA A 132 8.20 -4.82 -24.61
CA ALA A 132 9.11 -4.05 -23.74
C ALA A 132 8.95 -4.45 -22.25
N GLY A 133 7.74 -4.85 -21.85
CA GLY A 133 7.47 -5.31 -20.48
C GLY A 133 8.17 -6.62 -20.08
N ASP A 134 8.75 -7.37 -21.01
CA ASP A 134 9.50 -8.59 -20.70
C ASP A 134 10.98 -8.32 -20.39
N THR A 135 11.42 -7.08 -20.59
CA THR A 135 12.82 -6.64 -20.40
C THR A 135 13.02 -5.74 -19.19
N MET A 136 11.99 -4.99 -18.84
CA MET A 136 11.95 -4.02 -17.75
C MET A 136 10.53 -3.92 -17.21
N LYS A 137 10.40 -3.42 -15.98
CA LYS A 137 9.12 -3.21 -15.30
C LYS A 137 9.14 -1.80 -14.71
N ILE A 138 7.93 -1.31 -14.44
CA ILE A 138 7.72 -0.02 -13.78
C ILE A 138 8.52 0.00 -12.47
N ARG A 139 9.18 1.13 -12.20
CA ARG A 139 10.07 1.37 -11.04
C ARG A 139 11.46 0.75 -11.11
N ASP A 140 11.80 0.03 -12.16
CA ASP A 140 13.20 -0.35 -12.38
C ASP A 140 14.04 0.90 -12.67
N ILE A 141 15.27 0.91 -12.16
CA ILE A 141 16.25 1.96 -12.45
C ILE A 141 17.13 1.48 -13.58
N ILE A 142 17.22 2.29 -14.63
CA ILE A 142 17.95 1.95 -15.85
C ILE A 142 18.94 3.05 -16.21
N ARG A 143 20.06 2.64 -16.83
CA ARG A 143 21.00 3.51 -17.51
C ARG A 143 20.80 3.39 -19.01
N ALA A 144 20.57 4.50 -19.69
CA ALA A 144 20.33 4.53 -21.12
C ALA A 144 21.09 5.69 -21.78
N LYS A 145 21.37 5.56 -23.07
CA LYS A 145 22.01 6.61 -23.87
C LYS A 145 20.96 7.32 -24.73
N ILE A 146 20.99 8.64 -24.77
CA ILE A 146 20.09 9.43 -25.62
C ILE A 146 20.56 9.34 -27.08
N ILE A 147 19.64 8.98 -27.99
CA ILE A 147 19.89 8.86 -29.43
C ILE A 147 19.24 9.98 -30.23
N GLY A 148 18.14 10.56 -29.72
CA GLY A 148 17.44 11.64 -30.40
C GLY A 148 16.66 12.50 -29.42
N ASP A 149 16.39 13.75 -29.79
CA ASP A 149 15.77 14.75 -28.95
C ASP A 149 14.44 15.30 -29.47
N ASP A 150 14.16 15.22 -30.78
CA ASP A 150 12.91 15.71 -31.39
C ASP A 150 12.02 14.61 -32.00
N PRO A 151 10.67 14.64 -31.80
CA PRO A 151 9.88 15.54 -30.94
C PRO A 151 9.82 15.11 -29.47
N ILE A 152 10.33 13.93 -29.14
CA ILE A 152 10.43 13.35 -27.79
C ILE A 152 11.82 12.75 -27.68
N LEU A 153 12.44 12.85 -26.50
CA LEU A 153 13.72 12.20 -26.24
C LEU A 153 13.62 10.70 -26.49
N LYS A 154 14.52 10.16 -27.29
CA LYS A 154 14.67 8.73 -27.56
C LYS A 154 15.92 8.23 -26.89
N ALA A 155 15.80 7.15 -26.15
CA ALA A 155 16.91 6.51 -25.47
C ALA A 155 17.10 5.07 -25.95
N SER A 156 18.30 4.54 -25.76
CA SER A 156 18.67 3.17 -26.11
C SER A 156 19.55 2.57 -25.03
N THR A 157 19.43 1.25 -24.87
CA THR A 157 20.31 0.46 -24.00
C THR A 157 21.26 -0.43 -24.81
N LYS A 158 21.35 -0.20 -26.13
CA LYS A 158 22.28 -0.90 -27.02
C LYS A 158 23.65 -0.23 -27.11
N GLY A 159 24.62 -1.00 -27.60
CA GLY A 159 25.98 -0.54 -27.88
C GLY A 159 26.91 -0.67 -26.68
N ASP A 160 26.58 0.00 -25.57
CA ASP A 160 27.44 0.01 -24.39
C ASP A 160 26.98 -1.00 -23.34
N ILE A 161 27.93 -1.80 -22.87
CA ILE A 161 27.70 -2.88 -21.90
C ILE A 161 27.23 -2.35 -20.53
N ARG A 162 27.55 -1.09 -20.22
CA ARG A 162 27.12 -0.40 -18.99
C ARG A 162 25.66 0.04 -19.02
N LEU A 163 25.00 -0.01 -20.18
CA LEU A 163 23.59 0.37 -20.33
C LEU A 163 22.68 -0.82 -19.99
N GLY A 164 21.47 -0.50 -19.56
CA GLY A 164 20.49 -1.46 -19.09
C GLY A 164 20.01 -1.17 -17.67
N VAL A 165 19.30 -2.13 -17.11
CA VAL A 165 18.76 -2.11 -15.74
C VAL A 165 19.91 -2.23 -14.75
N ILE A 166 19.98 -1.29 -13.80
CA ILE A 166 20.92 -1.26 -12.68
C ILE A 166 20.28 -1.82 -11.41
N LEU A 167 18.99 -1.52 -11.21
CA LEU A 167 18.23 -2.00 -10.06
C LEU A 167 16.85 -2.45 -10.52
N ALA A 168 16.46 -3.64 -10.09
CA ALA A 168 15.14 -4.19 -10.34
C ALA A 168 14.53 -4.74 -9.06
N ILE A 169 13.22 -4.53 -8.92
CA ILE A 169 12.45 -5.02 -7.78
C ILE A 169 11.51 -6.14 -8.20
N CYS A 170 11.30 -7.09 -7.30
CA CYS A 170 10.30 -8.13 -7.47
C CYS A 170 8.90 -7.49 -7.44
N PRO A 171 8.07 -7.63 -8.48
CA PRO A 171 6.75 -7.00 -8.50
C PRO A 171 5.81 -7.56 -7.42
N SER A 172 5.98 -8.83 -7.03
CA SER A 172 5.14 -9.49 -6.04
C SER A 172 5.57 -9.19 -4.59
N CYS A 173 6.88 -9.23 -4.30
CA CYS A 173 7.41 -9.11 -2.94
C CYS A 173 7.99 -7.72 -2.61
N GLY A 174 8.32 -6.92 -3.61
CA GLY A 174 8.97 -5.60 -3.44
C GLY A 174 10.44 -5.64 -2.99
N LEU A 175 11.07 -6.83 -2.96
CA LEU A 175 12.51 -6.97 -2.65
C LEU A 175 13.36 -6.84 -3.91
N ASP A 176 14.61 -6.46 -3.73
CA ASP A 176 15.59 -6.38 -4.81
C ASP A 176 15.85 -7.77 -5.42
N LEU A 177 15.87 -7.80 -6.75
CA LEU A 177 16.17 -9.01 -7.51
C LEU A 177 17.68 -9.23 -7.58
N ILE A 178 18.09 -10.49 -7.62
CA ILE A 178 19.50 -10.89 -7.76
C ILE A 178 19.68 -11.55 -9.13
N ALA A 179 20.82 -11.29 -9.77
CA ALA A 179 21.19 -11.97 -11.00
C ALA A 179 21.38 -13.48 -10.75
N SER A 180 20.81 -14.33 -11.60
CA SER A 180 20.80 -15.77 -11.41
C SER A 180 20.74 -16.53 -12.73
N LYS A 181 21.41 -17.69 -12.76
CA LYS A 181 21.43 -18.65 -13.89
C LYS A 181 20.50 -19.86 -13.66
N ILE A 182 19.70 -19.86 -12.58
CA ILE A 182 18.94 -21.05 -12.12
C ILE A 182 17.96 -21.55 -13.19
N THR A 183 17.19 -20.64 -13.78
CA THR A 183 16.21 -20.96 -14.83
C THR A 183 16.81 -20.66 -16.20
N PRO A 184 16.64 -21.55 -17.19
CA PRO A 184 17.10 -21.26 -18.54
C PRO A 184 16.40 -20.01 -19.08
N ASP A 185 17.16 -19.17 -19.79
CA ASP A 185 16.75 -17.91 -20.43
C ASP A 185 16.39 -16.73 -19.52
N PHE A 186 16.06 -16.97 -18.25
CA PHE A 186 15.82 -15.91 -17.27
C PHE A 186 17.09 -15.62 -16.47
N ASN A 187 17.39 -14.33 -16.26
CA ASN A 187 18.64 -13.88 -15.69
C ASN A 187 18.51 -13.22 -14.31
N VAL A 188 17.30 -13.05 -13.79
CA VAL A 188 17.06 -12.56 -12.43
C VAL A 188 16.11 -13.46 -11.66
N CYS A 189 16.32 -13.55 -10.35
CA CYS A 189 15.40 -14.23 -9.43
C CYS A 189 15.19 -13.45 -8.13
N CYS A 190 14.03 -13.68 -7.49
CA CYS A 190 13.75 -13.19 -6.16
C CYS A 190 14.29 -14.18 -5.11
N THR A 191 14.83 -13.67 -4.00
CA THR A 191 15.29 -14.50 -2.88
C THR A 191 14.17 -15.04 -2.00
N ARG A 192 12.98 -14.42 -2.08
CA ARG A 192 11.85 -14.69 -1.19
C ARG A 192 10.71 -15.47 -1.83
N CYS A 193 10.44 -15.24 -3.10
CA CYS A 193 9.44 -15.99 -3.87
C CYS A 193 10.10 -16.68 -5.06
N ASP A 194 9.33 -17.51 -5.75
CA ASP A 194 9.68 -18.23 -6.97
C ASP A 194 9.75 -17.35 -8.23
N TYR A 195 9.74 -16.02 -8.07
CA TYR A 195 9.79 -15.09 -9.21
C TYR A 195 11.13 -15.16 -9.92
N SER A 196 11.10 -15.56 -11.18
CA SER A 196 12.22 -15.51 -12.13
C SER A 196 11.78 -14.77 -13.39
N ALA A 197 12.62 -13.87 -13.90
CA ALA A 197 12.31 -13.12 -15.11
C ALA A 197 13.57 -12.82 -15.91
N TYR A 198 13.37 -12.32 -17.13
CA TYR A 198 14.43 -11.74 -17.92
C TYR A 198 14.44 -10.23 -17.71
N ARG A 199 15.63 -9.65 -17.60
CA ARG A 199 15.89 -8.21 -17.54
C ARG A 199 17.05 -7.86 -18.44
N VAL A 200 17.06 -6.65 -18.97
CA VAL A 200 18.24 -6.17 -19.71
C VAL A 200 19.24 -5.69 -18.69
N LEU A 201 20.19 -6.53 -18.28
CA LEU A 201 21.08 -6.20 -17.17
C LEU A 201 22.23 -5.32 -17.64
N SER A 202 22.52 -4.27 -16.88
CA SER A 202 23.80 -3.57 -16.93
C SER A 202 24.88 -4.38 -16.20
N VAL A 203 26.15 -4.15 -16.52
CA VAL A 203 27.31 -4.67 -15.76
C VAL A 203 27.26 -4.25 -14.28
N ASP A 204 26.64 -3.11 -14.00
CA ASP A 204 26.58 -2.52 -12.65
C ASP A 204 25.33 -2.98 -11.87
N PHE A 205 24.60 -4.00 -12.35
CA PHE A 205 23.37 -4.45 -11.72
C PHE A 205 23.59 -4.91 -10.27
N GLY A 206 22.89 -4.27 -9.33
CA GLY A 206 22.99 -4.57 -7.90
C GLY A 206 24.30 -4.13 -7.22
N LYS A 207 25.23 -3.47 -7.94
CA LYS A 207 26.54 -3.03 -7.41
C LYS A 207 26.58 -1.56 -6.98
N GLY A 208 25.52 -0.79 -7.24
CA GLY A 208 25.51 0.64 -6.92
C GLY A 208 26.58 1.40 -7.72
N GLN A 209 27.43 2.19 -7.05
CA GLN A 209 28.50 2.99 -7.67
C GLN A 209 29.88 2.29 -7.68
N GLU A 210 30.03 1.13 -7.03
CA GLU A 210 31.32 0.44 -6.96
C GLU A 210 31.55 -0.39 -8.22
N SER A 211 32.37 0.15 -9.14
CA SER A 211 32.79 -0.51 -10.38
C SER A 211 33.77 -1.65 -10.09
N GLY A 212 33.26 -2.76 -9.55
CA GLY A 212 33.99 -4.02 -9.37
C GLY A 212 33.78 -4.95 -10.56
N SER A 213 34.86 -5.17 -11.33
CA SER A 213 34.95 -6.07 -12.48
C SER A 213 34.38 -7.47 -12.20
N GLU A 214 33.35 -7.88 -12.95
CA GLU A 214 33.08 -9.29 -13.22
C GLU A 214 32.21 -9.39 -14.48
N LEU A 215 32.77 -9.98 -15.54
CA LEU A 215 32.22 -10.08 -16.89
C LEU A 215 30.94 -10.95 -17.02
N ASP A 216 30.43 -11.47 -15.91
CA ASP A 216 29.42 -12.53 -15.91
C ASP A 216 28.00 -12.03 -16.21
N MET A 217 27.66 -10.77 -15.88
CA MET A 217 26.29 -10.25 -16.06
C MET A 217 25.91 -10.03 -17.53
N VAL A 218 26.88 -9.65 -18.37
CA VAL A 218 26.66 -9.38 -19.80
C VAL A 218 26.29 -10.67 -20.53
N GLN A 219 26.97 -11.76 -20.18
CA GLN A 219 26.69 -13.08 -20.75
C GLN A 219 25.27 -13.55 -20.42
N LEU A 220 24.67 -13.07 -19.31
CA LEU A 220 23.29 -13.38 -18.95
C LEU A 220 22.25 -12.72 -19.84
N ASN A 221 22.61 -11.67 -20.58
CA ASN A 221 21.71 -11.05 -21.55
C ASN A 221 21.55 -11.90 -22.82
N ARG A 222 22.47 -12.87 -23.07
CA ARG A 222 22.38 -13.85 -24.16
C ARG A 222 22.01 -13.21 -25.51
N GLN A 223 22.77 -12.18 -25.89
CA GLN A 223 22.56 -11.44 -27.13
C GLN A 223 22.65 -12.40 -28.33
N GLY A 224 21.70 -12.28 -29.27
CA GLY A 224 21.60 -13.08 -30.48
C GLY A 224 21.00 -14.47 -30.31
N GLU A 225 20.81 -14.97 -29.07
CA GLU A 225 20.26 -16.29 -28.83
C GLU A 225 18.74 -16.33 -28.95
N ARG A 226 18.22 -17.42 -29.52
CA ARG A 226 16.78 -17.66 -29.56
C ARG A 226 16.25 -18.11 -28.19
N TRP A 227 15.00 -17.82 -27.88
CA TRP A 227 14.34 -18.30 -26.68
C TRP A 227 14.08 -19.81 -26.75
N SER A 228 14.18 -20.50 -25.61
CA SER A 228 13.69 -21.87 -25.50
C SER A 228 12.15 -21.91 -25.65
N PRO A 229 11.57 -23.03 -26.10
CA PRO A 229 10.11 -23.16 -26.23
C PRO A 229 9.35 -22.91 -24.93
N ALA A 230 9.95 -23.27 -23.79
CA ALA A 230 9.38 -23.00 -22.47
C ALA A 230 9.34 -21.50 -22.16
N ALA A 231 10.42 -20.76 -22.49
CA ALA A 231 10.47 -19.31 -22.33
C ALA A 231 9.53 -18.58 -23.31
N GLU A 232 9.47 -19.00 -24.58
CA GLU A 232 8.53 -18.43 -25.58
C GLU A 232 7.07 -18.51 -25.09
N SER A 233 6.68 -19.60 -24.41
CA SER A 233 5.31 -19.72 -23.87
C SER A 233 4.95 -18.74 -22.74
N ILE A 234 5.96 -18.16 -22.08
CA ILE A 234 5.80 -17.23 -20.94
C ILE A 234 5.86 -15.77 -21.40
N LEU A 235 6.54 -15.49 -22.52
CA LEU A 235 6.74 -14.14 -23.04
C LEU A 235 5.43 -13.53 -23.57
N GLY A 236 5.34 -12.20 -23.48
CA GLY A 236 4.14 -11.46 -23.85
C GLY A 236 4.02 -11.27 -25.36
N HIS A 237 3.46 -12.24 -26.08
CA HIS A 237 3.26 -12.12 -27.54
C HIS A 237 2.17 -11.13 -27.98
N ASP A 238 1.20 -10.82 -27.10
CA ASP A 238 -0.08 -10.23 -27.55
C ASP A 238 -0.27 -8.73 -27.29
N GLY A 239 0.78 -7.94 -27.04
CA GLY A 239 0.63 -6.50 -26.79
C GLY A 239 -0.45 -6.16 -25.73
N SER A 240 -0.78 -7.12 -24.87
CA SER A 240 -2.02 -7.15 -24.11
C SER A 240 -1.84 -6.37 -22.82
N ARG A 241 -2.12 -5.07 -22.95
CA ARG A 241 -2.47 -4.10 -21.89
C ARG A 241 -1.44 -3.98 -20.74
N PRO A 242 -0.46 -3.08 -20.90
CA PRO A 242 0.51 -2.75 -19.85
C PRO A 242 -0.08 -2.18 -18.56
N TYR A 243 -1.33 -1.70 -18.59
CA TYR A 243 -2.06 -1.14 -17.45
C TYR A 243 -2.94 -2.16 -16.72
N LEU A 244 -2.93 -3.45 -17.11
CA LEU A 244 -3.44 -4.51 -16.24
C LEU A 244 -2.41 -4.89 -15.16
N SER A 245 -1.94 -3.86 -14.44
CA SER A 245 -1.56 -3.89 -13.02
C SER A 245 -0.39 -4.80 -12.58
N PRO A 246 0.07 -4.65 -11.33
CA PRO A 246 0.72 -5.74 -10.59
C PRO A 246 0.00 -7.11 -10.65
N LEU A 247 -1.22 -7.21 -11.22
CA LEU A 247 -1.91 -8.46 -11.58
C LEU A 247 -1.61 -8.98 -13.01
N ALA A 248 -0.75 -8.37 -13.82
CA ALA A 248 -0.25 -9.06 -15.03
C ALA A 248 0.70 -10.22 -14.66
N ASP A 249 1.31 -10.16 -13.48
CA ASP A 249 1.98 -11.29 -12.81
C ASP A 249 1.01 -12.44 -12.48
N PHE A 250 -0.30 -12.15 -12.44
CA PHE A 250 -1.36 -13.14 -12.23
C PHE A 250 -1.59 -14.05 -13.45
N ARG A 251 -0.81 -13.90 -14.54
CA ARG A 251 -0.70 -14.95 -15.58
C ARG A 251 -0.11 -16.26 -15.05
N ARG A 252 0.41 -16.28 -13.81
CA ARG A 252 0.74 -17.50 -13.04
C ARG A 252 -0.19 -17.78 -11.85
N GLY A 253 -1.42 -17.27 -11.90
CA GLY A 253 -2.44 -17.56 -10.90
C GLY A 253 -2.23 -16.86 -9.55
N THR A 254 -3.24 -16.97 -8.70
CA THR A 254 -3.35 -16.42 -7.34
C THR A 254 -2.33 -16.99 -6.34
N SER A 255 -1.58 -18.03 -6.72
CA SER A 255 -0.73 -18.83 -5.84
C SER A 255 0.72 -18.73 -6.27
N HIS A 256 1.44 -17.79 -5.66
CA HIS A 256 2.88 -17.90 -5.52
C HIS A 256 3.13 -18.88 -4.37
N ASP A 257 3.72 -20.03 -4.66
CA ASP A 257 4.19 -20.91 -3.60
C ASP A 257 5.48 -20.32 -3.06
N ILE A 258 5.44 -19.86 -1.80
CA ILE A 258 6.65 -19.43 -1.10
C ILE A 258 7.59 -20.65 -1.10
N PRO A 259 8.82 -20.55 -1.65
CA PRO A 259 9.73 -21.68 -1.69
C PRO A 259 9.95 -22.19 -0.27
N ALA A 260 10.04 -23.51 -0.08
CA ALA A 260 10.11 -24.15 1.24
C ALA A 260 11.19 -23.54 2.15
N ASN A 261 12.28 -23.04 1.57
CA ASN A 261 13.37 -22.37 2.27
C ASN A 261 13.03 -20.95 2.76
N ALA A 262 12.16 -20.23 2.05
CA ALA A 262 11.69 -18.88 2.41
C ALA A 262 10.39 -18.89 3.23
N ILE A 263 9.71 -20.05 3.32
CA ILE A 263 8.76 -20.32 4.39
C ILE A 263 9.59 -20.33 5.66
N ARG A 264 9.80 -19.14 6.25
CA ARG A 264 10.35 -19.01 7.59
C ARG A 264 9.66 -20.06 8.44
N ASN A 265 10.43 -21.00 8.98
CA ASN A 265 9.99 -21.88 10.04
C ASN A 265 9.21 -20.99 11.01
N LYS A 266 7.89 -21.20 11.05
CA LYS A 266 6.95 -20.41 11.85
C LYS A 266 7.12 -20.71 13.34
N GLN A 267 8.33 -21.09 13.75
CA GLN A 267 8.69 -21.53 15.07
C GLN A 267 9.42 -20.45 15.87
N ASN A 268 9.82 -19.29 15.33
CA ASN A 268 10.51 -18.29 16.15
C ASN A 268 10.25 -16.81 15.84
N SER A 269 9.08 -16.46 15.29
CA SER A 269 8.57 -15.10 15.48
C SER A 269 7.64 -15.12 16.70
N GLN A 270 8.15 -14.66 17.84
CA GLN A 270 7.36 -14.18 18.97
C GLN A 270 6.46 -13.02 18.50
N SER A 271 5.42 -13.35 17.75
CA SER A 271 4.22 -12.54 17.64
C SER A 271 3.48 -12.77 18.95
N GLY A 272 3.54 -11.79 19.85
CA GLY A 272 2.96 -11.85 21.18
C GLY A 272 1.60 -12.55 21.23
N ASN A 273 1.51 -13.53 22.12
CA ASN A 273 0.30 -14.09 22.73
C ASN A 273 -0.96 -14.13 21.85
N ARG A 274 -0.88 -14.69 20.64
CA ARG A 274 -2.10 -15.22 20.01
C ARG A 274 -2.36 -16.58 20.65
N VAL A 275 -3.12 -16.55 21.75
CA VAL A 275 -3.61 -17.73 22.48
C VAL A 275 -4.08 -18.77 21.46
N GLN A 276 -3.52 -19.98 21.49
CA GLN A 276 -3.98 -21.09 20.66
C GLN A 276 -5.49 -21.25 20.86
N ARG A 277 -6.23 -21.38 19.76
CA ARG A 277 -7.68 -21.65 19.86
C ARG A 277 -7.83 -23.04 20.47
N ASN A 278 -8.35 -23.11 21.69
CA ASN A 278 -8.72 -24.39 22.30
C ASN A 278 -9.83 -25.02 21.47
N MET A 279 -9.60 -26.26 21.04
CA MET A 279 -10.60 -27.06 20.33
C MET A 279 -11.63 -27.56 21.34
N HIS A 280 -12.91 -27.42 21.02
CA HIS A 280 -14.02 -27.90 21.84
C HIS A 280 -14.67 -29.10 21.16
N SER A 281 -14.71 -30.24 21.84
CA SER A 281 -15.39 -31.44 21.37
C SER A 281 -16.91 -31.23 21.39
N THR A 282 -17.57 -31.51 20.27
CA THR A 282 -19.01 -31.41 20.08
C THR A 282 -19.55 -32.51 19.17
N THR A 283 -20.86 -32.64 19.12
CA THR A 283 -21.56 -33.46 18.12
C THR A 283 -22.10 -32.59 17.00
N CYS A 284 -22.05 -33.10 15.78
CA CYS A 284 -22.62 -32.45 14.60
C CYS A 284 -24.16 -32.51 14.67
N THR A 285 -24.84 -31.38 14.49
CA THR A 285 -26.31 -31.28 14.55
C THR A 285 -27.04 -31.90 13.36
N LEU A 286 -26.31 -32.31 12.31
CA LEU A 286 -26.88 -32.92 11.10
C LEU A 286 -26.62 -34.42 10.96
N CYS A 287 -25.50 -34.92 11.49
CA CYS A 287 -25.12 -36.33 11.33
C CYS A 287 -24.68 -37.02 12.63
N ASP A 288 -24.83 -36.33 13.77
CA ASP A 288 -24.51 -36.81 15.12
C ASP A 288 -23.07 -37.31 15.33
N SER A 289 -22.17 -37.07 14.37
CA SER A 289 -20.76 -37.45 14.48
C SER A 289 -20.03 -36.56 15.49
N LYS A 290 -19.09 -37.16 16.25
CA LYS A 290 -18.19 -36.43 17.15
C LYS A 290 -17.19 -35.61 16.33
N THR A 291 -17.14 -34.32 16.58
CA THR A 291 -16.34 -33.33 15.86
C THR A 291 -15.72 -32.31 16.81
N GLU A 292 -14.68 -31.61 16.36
CA GLU A 292 -14.07 -30.55 17.15
C GLU A 292 -14.20 -29.19 16.46
N VAL A 293 -14.56 -28.16 17.23
CA VAL A 293 -14.75 -26.81 16.73
C VAL A 293 -13.87 -25.79 17.47
N PRO A 294 -13.37 -24.74 16.78
CA PRO A 294 -12.46 -23.75 17.36
C PRO A 294 -13.18 -22.65 18.18
N PHE A 295 -14.46 -22.82 18.48
CA PHE A 295 -15.30 -21.87 19.21
C PHE A 295 -16.12 -22.60 20.26
N LYS A 296 -16.42 -21.93 21.38
CA LYS A 296 -17.28 -22.50 22.42
C LYS A 296 -18.68 -22.76 21.86
N PRO A 297 -19.20 -24.00 21.93
CA PRO A 297 -20.53 -24.37 21.46
C PRO A 297 -21.59 -23.50 22.14
N THR A 298 -22.33 -22.70 21.37
CA THR A 298 -23.41 -21.88 21.93
C THR A 298 -24.73 -22.62 21.73
N PRO A 299 -25.56 -22.82 22.77
CA PRO A 299 -26.87 -23.45 22.61
C PRO A 299 -27.74 -22.65 21.64
N GLY A 300 -28.51 -23.34 20.80
CA GLY A 300 -29.41 -22.73 19.81
C GLY A 300 -28.77 -22.29 18.48
N LYS A 301 -27.47 -22.55 18.25
CA LYS A 301 -26.83 -22.41 16.93
C LYS A 301 -26.45 -23.78 16.34
N PRO A 302 -26.59 -23.99 15.03
CA PRO A 302 -26.18 -25.24 14.39
C PRO A 302 -24.66 -25.40 14.44
N ILE A 303 -24.20 -26.61 14.77
CA ILE A 303 -22.78 -26.99 14.82
C ILE A 303 -22.60 -28.15 13.86
N ARG A 304 -21.79 -27.96 12.82
CA ARG A 304 -21.70 -28.92 11.71
C ARG A 304 -20.27 -29.38 11.51
N CYS A 305 -20.10 -30.66 11.17
CA CYS A 305 -18.84 -31.18 10.65
C CYS A 305 -18.51 -30.54 9.30
N ARG A 306 -17.27 -30.72 8.82
CA ARG A 306 -16.80 -30.16 7.55
C ARG A 306 -17.68 -30.58 6.37
N ASP A 307 -18.09 -31.85 6.33
CA ASP A 307 -18.87 -32.42 5.23
C ASP A 307 -20.34 -31.99 5.26
N CYS A 308 -20.94 -31.89 6.46
CA CYS A 308 -22.29 -31.34 6.60
C CYS A 308 -22.33 -29.84 6.31
N MET A 309 -21.23 -29.12 6.62
CA MET A 309 -21.12 -27.70 6.30
C MET A 309 -21.03 -27.46 4.79
N SER A 310 -20.27 -28.28 4.05
CA SER A 310 -20.22 -28.18 2.58
C SER A 310 -21.56 -28.56 1.96
N LYS A 311 -22.20 -29.66 2.39
CA LYS A 311 -23.52 -30.07 1.91
C LYS A 311 -24.58 -28.96 2.00
N VAL A 312 -24.62 -28.22 3.11
CA VAL A 312 -25.57 -27.12 3.26
C VAL A 312 -25.19 -25.89 2.43
N LYS A 313 -23.90 -25.56 2.30
CA LYS A 313 -23.44 -24.46 1.44
C LYS A 313 -23.74 -24.71 -0.04
N ASP A 314 -23.62 -25.96 -0.46
CA ASP A 314 -23.86 -26.39 -1.84
C ASP A 314 -25.36 -26.57 -2.14
N GLY A 315 -26.25 -26.34 -1.17
CA GLY A 315 -27.70 -26.47 -1.35
C GLY A 315 -28.21 -27.91 -1.50
N LYS A 316 -27.37 -28.92 -1.20
CA LYS A 316 -27.69 -30.35 -1.36
C LYS A 316 -28.39 -30.97 -0.14
N ALA A 317 -28.58 -30.20 0.94
CA ALA A 317 -29.25 -30.67 2.14
C ALA A 317 -30.77 -30.74 1.93
N SER A 318 -31.40 -31.83 2.37
CA SER A 318 -32.85 -31.98 2.23
C SER A 318 -33.61 -31.03 3.16
N LYS A 319 -34.82 -30.62 2.76
CA LYS A 319 -35.68 -29.73 3.56
C LYS A 319 -36.07 -30.37 4.91
N GLU A 320 -36.15 -31.70 4.95
CA GLU A 320 -36.51 -32.48 6.12
C GLU A 320 -35.37 -32.53 7.15
N GLU A 321 -34.12 -32.73 6.72
CA GLU A 321 -32.94 -32.66 7.58
C GLU A 321 -32.81 -31.30 8.28
N LEU A 322 -33.02 -30.22 7.53
CA LEU A 322 -32.98 -28.86 8.07
C LEU A 322 -34.14 -28.57 9.03
N ALA A 323 -35.31 -29.19 8.81
CA ALA A 323 -36.45 -29.06 9.71
C ALA A 323 -36.21 -29.80 11.04
N ASN A 324 -35.61 -30.98 10.99
CA ASN A 324 -35.23 -31.75 12.19
C ASN A 324 -34.13 -31.04 12.99
N GLU A 325 -33.12 -30.49 12.31
CA GLU A 325 -32.09 -29.65 12.95
C GLU A 325 -32.73 -28.45 13.68
N ARG A 326 -33.71 -27.78 13.06
CA ARG A 326 -34.44 -26.66 13.69
C ARG A 326 -35.20 -27.07 14.96
N LYS A 327 -35.81 -28.26 14.99
CA LYS A 327 -36.52 -28.77 16.18
C LYS A 327 -35.56 -29.01 17.35
N ILE A 328 -34.40 -29.63 17.08
CA ILE A 328 -33.36 -29.87 18.08
C ILE A 328 -32.83 -28.54 18.64
N LEU A 329 -32.59 -27.56 17.76
CA LEU A 329 -32.12 -26.23 18.17
C LEU A 329 -33.17 -25.45 18.98
N MET A 330 -34.45 -25.58 18.65
CA MET A 330 -35.53 -24.97 19.44
C MET A 330 -35.59 -25.54 20.86
N LYS A 331 -35.49 -26.87 21.00
CA LYS A 331 -35.46 -27.55 22.30
C LYS A 331 -34.23 -27.14 23.13
N ALA A 332 -33.05 -27.18 22.51
CA ALA A 332 -31.81 -26.74 23.17
C ALA A 332 -31.85 -25.26 23.56
N ARG A 333 -32.50 -24.40 22.75
CA ARG A 333 -32.69 -22.99 23.06
C ARG A 333 -33.63 -22.82 24.26
N SER A 334 -34.76 -23.53 24.33
CA SER A 334 -35.66 -23.45 25.48
C SER A 334 -34.99 -23.94 26.77
N GLU A 335 -34.25 -25.04 26.74
CA GLU A 335 -33.51 -25.56 27.91
C GLU A 335 -32.42 -24.57 28.37
N SER A 336 -31.72 -23.95 27.41
CA SER A 336 -30.75 -22.89 27.73
C SER A 336 -31.40 -21.61 28.27
N GLN A 337 -32.62 -21.29 27.85
CA GLN A 337 -33.36 -20.15 28.39
C GLN A 337 -33.87 -20.42 29.80
N GLU A 338 -34.25 -21.66 30.12
CA GLU A 338 -34.65 -22.02 31.49
C GLU A 338 -33.49 -21.90 32.48
N SER A 339 -32.29 -22.26 32.05
CA SER A 339 -31.04 -22.18 32.84
C SER A 339 -30.36 -20.82 32.78
N GLN A 340 -30.81 -19.90 31.92
CA GLN A 340 -30.33 -18.53 31.91
C GLN A 340 -31.13 -17.70 32.90
N GLY A 341 -30.43 -17.20 33.91
CA GLY A 341 -31.01 -16.33 34.92
C GLY A 341 -31.79 -15.15 34.35
N MET A 342 -32.94 -14.86 34.96
CA MET A 342 -33.83 -13.78 34.55
C MET A 342 -33.51 -12.51 35.33
N LYS A 343 -33.26 -11.42 34.61
CA LYS A 343 -33.05 -10.10 35.20
C LYS A 343 -34.34 -9.31 35.19
N ILE A 344 -34.71 -8.80 36.34
CA ILE A 344 -35.96 -8.08 36.61
C ILE A 344 -35.62 -6.63 36.93
N PHE A 345 -36.45 -5.72 36.46
CA PHE A 345 -36.43 -4.31 36.77
C PHE A 345 -37.52 -3.98 37.78
N VAL A 346 -37.14 -3.36 38.89
CA VAL A 346 -38.04 -2.93 39.96
C VAL A 346 -38.00 -1.40 40.01
N ALA A 347 -39.14 -0.77 39.74
CA ALA A 347 -39.33 0.68 39.76
C ALA A 347 -40.22 1.13 40.92
N SER A 348 -40.15 2.43 41.22
CA SER A 348 -40.95 3.09 42.26
C SER A 348 -40.59 2.62 43.67
N LEU A 349 -39.29 2.40 43.92
CA LEU A 349 -38.75 2.15 45.25
C LEU A 349 -38.64 3.45 46.05
N SER A 350 -38.76 3.37 47.38
CA SER A 350 -38.43 4.50 48.24
C SER A 350 -36.92 4.78 48.19
N TYR A 351 -36.53 6.03 48.40
CA TYR A 351 -35.12 6.46 48.37
C TYR A 351 -34.31 5.89 49.53
N GLU A 352 -34.97 5.43 50.58
CA GLU A 352 -34.38 4.87 51.80
C GLU A 352 -34.20 3.34 51.73
N VAL A 353 -34.69 2.68 50.67
CA VAL A 353 -34.64 1.22 50.54
C VAL A 353 -33.19 0.75 50.40
N THR A 354 -32.81 -0.20 51.24
CA THR A 354 -31.49 -0.83 51.22
C THR A 354 -31.48 -2.12 50.41
N GLU A 355 -30.28 -2.55 49.99
CA GLU A 355 -30.11 -3.82 49.26
C GLU A 355 -30.57 -5.03 50.08
N ASP A 356 -30.37 -5.00 51.41
CA ASP A 356 -30.78 -6.06 52.33
C ASP A 356 -32.31 -6.20 52.42
N GLU A 357 -33.04 -5.09 52.45
CA GLU A 357 -34.51 -5.09 52.43
C GLU A 357 -35.06 -5.73 51.16
N LEU A 358 -34.51 -5.36 50.00
CA LEU A 358 -34.89 -5.98 48.72
C LEU A 358 -34.52 -7.46 48.71
N ARG A 359 -33.35 -7.84 49.23
CA ARG A 359 -32.95 -9.24 49.30
C ARG A 359 -33.93 -10.06 50.13
N ASN A 360 -34.37 -9.55 51.28
CA ASN A 360 -35.34 -10.21 52.15
C ASN A 360 -36.71 -10.36 51.51
N VAL A 361 -37.18 -9.36 50.77
CA VAL A 361 -38.49 -9.39 50.10
C VAL A 361 -38.49 -10.34 48.89
N PHE A 362 -37.39 -10.41 48.15
CA PHE A 362 -37.30 -11.20 46.92
C PHE A 362 -36.76 -12.63 47.14
N SER A 363 -36.07 -12.90 48.26
CA SER A 363 -35.52 -14.22 48.59
C SER A 363 -36.55 -15.36 48.67
N PRO A 364 -37.81 -15.18 49.12
CA PRO A 364 -38.81 -16.25 49.13
C PRO A 364 -39.21 -16.75 47.74
N TYR A 365 -38.96 -15.96 46.69
CA TYR A 365 -39.42 -16.25 45.33
C TYR A 365 -38.35 -16.89 44.44
N GLY A 366 -37.08 -16.88 44.88
CA GLY A 366 -35.98 -17.51 44.16
C GLY A 366 -34.59 -17.12 44.66
N ASN A 367 -33.57 -17.77 44.12
CA ASN A 367 -32.18 -17.49 44.47
C ASN A 367 -31.68 -16.27 43.67
N ILE A 368 -31.24 -15.24 44.39
CA ILE A 368 -30.76 -13.98 43.82
C ILE A 368 -29.25 -14.07 43.57
N THR A 369 -28.86 -14.04 42.30
CA THR A 369 -27.46 -14.07 41.86
C THR A 369 -26.79 -12.70 41.93
N ASP A 370 -27.52 -11.64 41.61
CA ASP A 370 -27.02 -10.27 41.57
C ASP A 370 -28.15 -9.30 41.89
N LEU A 371 -27.86 -8.28 42.69
CA LEU A 371 -28.80 -7.23 43.07
C LEU A 371 -28.07 -5.90 42.98
N HIS A 372 -28.64 -4.95 42.23
CA HIS A 372 -28.02 -3.66 42.02
C HIS A 372 -29.06 -2.53 42.07
N ILE A 373 -28.91 -1.62 43.03
CA ILE A 373 -29.70 -0.38 43.09
C ILE A 373 -29.00 0.69 42.24
N ALA A 374 -29.75 1.33 41.35
CA ALA A 374 -29.19 2.36 40.49
C ALA A 374 -29.09 3.68 41.27
N ASN A 375 -27.86 4.08 41.56
CA ASN A 375 -27.56 5.34 42.23
C ASN A 375 -27.13 6.40 41.23
N ASP A 376 -27.38 7.66 41.56
CA ASP A 376 -26.93 8.77 40.76
C ASP A 376 -25.42 9.02 40.94
N ARG A 377 -24.71 9.21 39.83
CA ARG A 377 -23.24 9.24 39.81
C ARG A 377 -22.67 10.50 40.47
N GLU A 378 -23.44 11.59 40.44
CA GLU A 378 -23.02 12.89 40.99
C GLU A 378 -23.48 13.08 42.44
N SER A 379 -24.72 12.68 42.76
CA SER A 379 -25.29 12.90 44.10
C SER A 379 -25.20 11.70 45.04
N GLY A 380 -24.86 10.51 44.55
CA GLY A 380 -24.82 9.27 45.34
C GLY A 380 -26.19 8.77 45.81
N LYS A 381 -27.27 9.51 45.52
CA LYS A 381 -28.64 9.17 45.95
C LYS A 381 -29.24 8.10 45.04
N SER A 382 -30.04 7.21 45.62
CA SER A 382 -30.80 6.19 44.87
C SER A 382 -31.73 6.84 43.86
N LYS A 383 -31.78 6.31 42.62
CA LYS A 383 -32.71 6.78 41.59
C LYS A 383 -34.13 6.19 41.74
N GLY A 384 -34.37 5.42 42.79
CA GLY A 384 -35.68 4.80 43.08
C GLY A 384 -36.00 3.58 42.20
N PHE A 385 -34.97 2.95 41.63
CA PHE A 385 -35.12 1.69 40.90
C PHE A 385 -33.93 0.76 41.12
N ALA A 386 -34.19 -0.55 41.02
CA ALA A 386 -33.22 -1.61 41.20
C ALA A 386 -33.33 -2.67 40.12
N PHE A 387 -32.24 -3.40 39.92
CA PHE A 387 -32.19 -4.58 39.08
C PHE A 387 -31.86 -5.81 39.91
N ILE A 388 -32.63 -6.88 39.74
CA ILE A 388 -32.45 -8.15 40.45
C ILE A 388 -32.30 -9.25 39.42
N THR A 389 -31.23 -10.04 39.52
CA THR A 389 -30.97 -11.18 38.63
C THR A 389 -31.20 -12.48 39.41
N PHE A 390 -32.20 -13.25 39.00
CA PHE A 390 -32.48 -14.58 39.54
C PHE A 390 -31.65 -15.65 38.82
N GLU A 391 -31.37 -16.75 39.50
CA GLU A 391 -30.64 -17.89 38.93
C GLU A 391 -31.44 -18.59 37.83
N ASN A 392 -32.75 -18.76 38.04
CA ASN A 392 -33.63 -19.45 37.10
C ASN A 392 -34.68 -18.51 36.49
N TYR A 393 -35.07 -18.79 35.25
CA TYR A 393 -36.12 -18.03 34.57
C TYR A 393 -37.50 -18.18 35.22
N LYS A 394 -37.81 -19.38 35.73
CA LYS A 394 -39.10 -19.69 36.38
C LYS A 394 -39.30 -18.91 37.68
N GLU A 395 -38.24 -18.79 38.48
CA GLU A 395 -38.22 -18.04 39.74
C GLU A 395 -38.48 -16.55 39.50
N GLY A 396 -37.78 -15.96 38.52
CA GLY A 396 -37.99 -14.56 38.20
C GLY A 396 -39.41 -14.24 37.70
N LYS A 397 -40.01 -15.14 36.92
CA LYS A 397 -41.40 -15.00 36.47
C LYS A 397 -42.41 -15.12 37.61
N ASN A 398 -42.16 -16.00 38.58
CA ASN A 398 -42.97 -16.10 39.79
C ASN A 398 -42.87 -14.82 40.63
N ALA A 399 -41.68 -14.28 40.82
CA ALA A 399 -41.47 -13.01 41.52
C ALA A 399 -42.24 -11.85 40.86
N ILE A 400 -42.22 -11.73 39.53
CA ILE A 400 -43.00 -10.73 38.79
C ILE A 400 -44.49 -10.86 39.06
N ASN A 401 -45.03 -12.08 39.02
CA ASN A 401 -46.47 -12.30 39.19
C ASN A 401 -46.94 -12.06 40.63
N SER A 402 -46.13 -12.45 41.62
CA SER A 402 -46.50 -12.37 43.04
C SER A 402 -46.29 -10.98 43.65
N LEU A 403 -45.26 -10.25 43.22
CA LEU A 403 -44.89 -8.96 43.84
C LEU A 403 -45.37 -7.73 43.06
N LYS A 404 -46.09 -7.91 41.94
CA LYS A 404 -46.63 -6.80 41.16
C LYS A 404 -47.60 -5.97 42.00
N ASN A 405 -47.34 -4.66 42.12
CA ASN A 405 -48.15 -3.70 42.88
C ASN A 405 -48.15 -3.90 44.41
N THR A 406 -47.17 -4.61 44.96
CA THR A 406 -46.97 -4.66 46.42
C THR A 406 -46.41 -3.34 46.94
N GLU A 407 -46.78 -2.97 48.16
CA GLU A 407 -46.32 -1.74 48.81
C GLU A 407 -45.08 -2.00 49.66
N LEU A 408 -44.03 -1.22 49.44
CA LEU A 408 -42.80 -1.24 50.23
C LEU A 408 -42.46 0.20 50.65
N ASN A 409 -42.32 0.42 51.96
CA ASN A 409 -42.05 1.72 52.57
C ASN A 409 -42.99 2.84 52.04
N GLY A 410 -44.29 2.54 51.97
CA GLY A 410 -45.35 3.48 51.57
C GLY A 410 -45.45 3.78 50.07
N ARG A 411 -44.72 3.05 49.21
CA ARG A 411 -44.79 3.17 47.74
C ARG A 411 -45.09 1.83 47.08
N LYS A 412 -45.94 1.86 46.05
CA LYS A 412 -46.24 0.69 45.22
C LYS A 412 -45.08 0.39 44.29
N MET A 413 -44.57 -0.82 44.33
CA MET A 413 -43.49 -1.29 43.47
C MET A 413 -44.04 -1.77 42.12
N SER A 414 -43.37 -1.37 41.03
CA SER A 414 -43.66 -1.86 39.68
C SER A 414 -42.54 -2.77 39.20
N ILE A 415 -42.87 -4.00 38.84
CA ILE A 415 -41.89 -5.04 38.52
C ILE A 415 -42.11 -5.49 37.07
N GLN A 416 -41.05 -5.46 36.27
CA GLN A 416 -41.06 -5.81 34.86
C GLN A 416 -39.84 -6.66 34.49
N GLU A 417 -39.97 -7.49 33.46
CA GLU A 417 -38.80 -8.17 32.87
C GLU A 417 -37.86 -7.12 32.27
N SER A 418 -36.58 -7.15 32.66
CA SER A 418 -35.62 -6.22 32.10
C SER A 418 -35.24 -6.68 30.69
N ASN A 419 -35.65 -5.91 29.68
CA ASN A 419 -35.15 -6.14 28.33
C ASN A 419 -33.66 -5.84 28.32
N ARG A 420 -32.82 -6.89 28.16
CA ARG A 420 -31.42 -6.70 27.81
C ARG A 420 -31.41 -5.97 26.48
N ASP A 421 -30.90 -4.74 26.48
CA ASP A 421 -30.75 -3.93 25.27
C ASP A 421 -29.85 -4.67 24.27
N SER A 422 -30.47 -5.42 23.37
CA SER A 422 -29.82 -6.17 22.30
C SER A 422 -29.35 -5.23 21.16
N SER A 423 -29.63 -3.92 21.26
CA SER A 423 -29.26 -2.89 20.28
C SER A 423 -27.76 -2.61 20.23
N ARG A 424 -27.00 -2.87 21.32
CA ARG A 424 -25.56 -2.56 21.35
C ARG A 424 -24.70 -3.45 20.44
N ASN A 425 -25.17 -4.62 20.02
CA ASN A 425 -24.37 -5.56 19.23
C ASN A 425 -24.58 -5.47 17.71
N ASN A 426 -25.52 -4.64 17.23
CA ASN A 426 -25.87 -4.55 15.80
C ASN A 426 -25.17 -3.39 15.05
N ARG A 427 -24.40 -2.54 15.72
CA ARG A 427 -23.71 -1.40 15.07
C ARG A 427 -22.36 -1.75 14.42
N ASN A 428 -21.83 -2.96 14.64
CA ASN A 428 -20.56 -3.43 14.05
C ASN A 428 -20.73 -4.34 12.83
N ARG A 429 -21.88 -4.28 12.15
CA ARG A 429 -22.10 -4.91 10.85
C ARG A 429 -22.59 -3.87 9.86
N ARG A 430 -21.67 -3.03 9.40
CA ARG A 430 -21.76 -2.34 8.12
C ARG A 430 -20.54 -2.70 7.31
#